data_AF-A0A7K4WHM0-F1
#
_entry.id   AF-A0A7K4WHM0-F1
#
_cell.length_a   1.000
_cell.length_b   1.000
_cell.length_c   1.000
_cell.angle_alpha   90.00
_cell.angle_beta   90.00
_cell.angle_gamma   90.00
#
_symmetry.space_group_name_H-M   'P 1'
#
loop_
_entity.id
_entity.type
_entity.pdbx_description
1 polymer ?
#
loop_
_entity_poly.entity_id
_entity_poly.type
_entity_poly.pdbx_seq_one_letter_code
_entity_poly.pdbx_strand_id
1 'polypeptide(L)'
;IKAFGGDPENITIFGESAGAVSVSLQTLSPKNKGLFKRAISQSGVGLCSWAIQRDPLFWAKKLGEKLGCSTDNTKVLANCLRDADPKELTLAYHLQLTNLPSPLVHTLALTPVVDGDFLPDVPEKLFANAADIDYLAGVNDMDGHIFAGVDLPAINGPLKKITAEEVYDLIKGLTVDRGEAGANATYDIYTQSWDENPKQEVMKRTVVDLITDYIFLVPTQWALNLHLQNARSGKTYSYLFSQPSRMPVYPSWVGADHADDLQYVFGKPFATPLGYLPKHRTVSKAMIAYWTNFARTGDPNKGNSDVPVSWPAYSSKGTYYLEINNKMNKNSVKQDLRSRFVTFWNSVYRSLPQVAN
;
A
#
# COMPACT_ATOMS: atom_id res chain seq x y z
N ILE A 1 9.83 18.33 20.15
CA ILE A 1 10.66 17.15 20.49
C ILE A 1 11.97 17.47 21.22
N LYS A 2 12.60 18.64 20.98
CA LYS A 2 13.87 19.05 21.63
C LYS A 2 13.90 18.93 23.16
N ALA A 3 12.82 19.32 23.84
CA ALA A 3 12.71 19.20 25.31
C ALA A 3 12.80 17.74 25.82
N PHE A 4 12.54 16.76 24.94
CA PHE A 4 12.65 15.32 25.22
C PHE A 4 13.97 14.72 24.74
N GLY A 5 14.93 15.55 24.30
CA GLY A 5 16.25 15.10 23.82
C GLY A 5 16.31 14.69 22.34
N GLY A 6 15.22 14.83 21.58
CA GLY A 6 15.22 14.58 20.13
C GLY A 6 15.67 15.78 19.31
N ASP A 7 16.21 15.52 18.12
CA ASP A 7 16.61 16.56 17.17
C ASP A 7 15.42 17.00 16.30
N PRO A 8 14.95 18.25 16.39
CA PRO A 8 13.83 18.74 15.59
C PRO A 8 14.11 18.83 14.09
N GLU A 9 15.38 18.87 13.66
CA GLU A 9 15.77 18.90 12.24
C GLU A 9 15.94 17.49 11.65
N ASN A 10 15.75 16.46 12.47
CA ASN A 10 16.00 15.06 12.11
C ASN A 10 14.75 14.19 12.30
N ILE A 11 13.60 14.69 11.86
CA ILE A 11 12.34 13.99 11.98
C ILE A 11 12.19 12.97 10.85
N THR A 12 11.89 11.73 11.21
CA THR A 12 11.45 10.68 10.29
C THR A 12 10.02 10.30 10.63
N ILE A 13 9.11 10.43 9.67
CA ILE A 13 7.75 9.91 9.78
C ILE A 13 7.68 8.53 9.13
N PHE A 14 7.02 7.58 9.78
CA PHE A 14 6.81 6.25 9.23
C PHE A 14 5.44 5.72 9.59
N GLY A 15 4.89 4.87 8.73
CA GLY A 15 3.57 4.29 8.90
C GLY A 15 3.34 3.13 7.96
N GLU A 16 2.28 2.39 8.24
CA GLU A 16 1.84 1.22 7.48
C GLU A 16 0.39 1.43 7.02
N SER A 17 0.01 0.85 5.87
CA SER A 17 -1.34 0.96 5.32
C SER A 17 -1.81 2.41 5.20
N ALA A 18 -2.98 2.78 5.74
CA ALA A 18 -3.48 4.15 5.76
C ALA A 18 -2.50 5.13 6.44
N GLY A 19 -1.69 4.65 7.39
CA GLY A 19 -0.60 5.43 7.98
C GLY A 19 0.54 5.69 6.99
N ALA A 20 0.85 4.74 6.09
CA ALA A 20 1.84 4.92 5.03
C ALA A 20 1.35 5.86 3.93
N VAL A 21 0.08 5.72 3.53
CA VAL A 21 -0.59 6.71 2.67
C VAL A 21 -0.49 8.10 3.30
N SER A 22 -0.79 8.21 4.60
CA SER A 22 -0.65 9.46 5.33
C SER A 22 0.79 9.97 5.30
N VAL A 23 1.80 9.14 5.55
CA VAL A 23 3.22 9.54 5.45
C VAL A 23 3.52 10.12 4.07
N SER A 24 3.14 9.42 3.00
CA SER A 24 3.34 9.88 1.63
C SER A 24 2.60 11.21 1.37
N LEU A 25 1.35 11.37 1.77
CA LEU A 25 0.62 12.63 1.58
C LEU A 25 1.20 13.78 2.42
N GLN A 26 1.71 13.49 3.62
CA GLN A 26 2.37 14.46 4.48
C GLN A 26 3.69 14.97 3.87
N THR A 27 4.46 14.13 3.17
CA THR A 27 5.65 14.60 2.42
C THR A 27 5.31 15.38 1.17
N LEU A 28 4.16 15.10 0.56
CA LEU A 28 3.68 15.79 -0.65
C LEU A 28 2.97 17.11 -0.35
N SER A 29 2.44 17.31 0.86
CA SER A 29 1.78 18.55 1.25
C SER A 29 2.79 19.71 1.40
N PRO A 30 2.58 20.87 0.75
CA PRO A 30 3.45 22.03 0.92
C PRO A 30 3.39 22.62 2.34
N LYS A 31 2.35 22.29 3.13
CA LYS A 31 2.18 22.74 4.53
C LYS A 31 3.29 22.21 5.45
N ASN A 32 3.95 21.12 5.06
CA ASN A 32 4.99 20.47 5.87
C ASN A 32 6.42 20.79 5.41
N LYS A 33 6.59 21.82 4.57
CA LYS A 33 7.91 22.21 4.07
C LYS A 33 8.87 22.47 5.25
N GLY A 34 9.98 21.72 5.26
CA GLY A 34 11.02 21.84 6.29
C GLY A 34 10.73 21.08 7.60
N LEU A 35 9.60 20.39 7.74
CA LEU A 35 9.29 19.67 8.98
C LEU A 35 9.88 18.25 9.03
N PHE A 36 9.87 17.54 7.90
CA PHE A 36 10.31 16.15 7.85
C PHE A 36 11.62 16.03 7.10
N LYS A 37 12.58 15.33 7.70
CA LYS A 37 13.85 15.02 7.04
C LYS A 37 13.74 13.75 6.20
N ARG A 38 12.94 12.78 6.66
CA ARG A 38 12.79 11.47 6.01
C ARG A 38 11.40 10.91 6.18
N ALA A 39 11.05 9.96 5.33
CA ALA A 39 9.78 9.27 5.37
C ALA A 39 9.94 7.79 5.03
N ILE A 40 9.14 6.94 5.70
CA ILE A 40 9.04 5.52 5.40
C ILE A 40 7.58 5.13 5.20
N SER A 41 7.25 4.58 4.04
CA SER A 41 5.90 4.12 3.69
C SER A 41 5.86 2.61 3.50
N GLN A 42 5.15 1.93 4.40
CA GLN A 42 5.00 0.47 4.40
C GLN A 42 3.62 0.10 3.87
N SER A 43 3.54 -0.62 2.76
CA SER A 43 2.25 -1.15 2.26
C SER A 43 1.19 -0.06 2.01
N GLY A 44 1.61 1.09 1.47
CA GLY A 44 0.70 2.18 1.12
C GLY A 44 1.43 3.46 0.74
N VAL A 45 0.94 4.18 -0.27
CA VAL A 45 1.47 5.47 -0.73
C VAL A 45 0.33 6.36 -1.23
N GLY A 46 0.55 7.67 -1.36
CA GLY A 46 -0.47 8.62 -1.83
C GLY A 46 -1.01 8.35 -3.24
N LEU A 47 -0.39 7.43 -3.99
CA LEU A 47 -0.81 7.01 -5.34
C LEU A 47 -1.66 5.74 -5.35
N CYS A 48 -1.88 5.09 -4.20
CA CYS A 48 -2.76 3.93 -4.12
C CYS A 48 -4.19 4.32 -4.56
N SER A 49 -4.90 3.40 -5.22
CA SER A 49 -6.26 3.63 -5.73
C SER A 49 -7.27 3.99 -4.63
N TRP A 50 -6.98 3.62 -3.39
CA TRP A 50 -7.77 3.91 -2.19
C TRP A 50 -7.25 5.10 -1.36
N ALA A 51 -6.18 5.77 -1.80
CA ALA A 51 -5.55 6.85 -1.03
C ALA A 51 -6.32 8.18 -1.12
N ILE A 52 -6.96 8.45 -2.26
CA ILE A 52 -7.68 9.70 -2.54
C ILE A 52 -9.11 9.40 -2.98
N GLN A 53 -10.09 9.94 -2.26
CA GLN A 53 -11.49 9.89 -2.66
C GLN A 53 -11.76 10.87 -3.80
N ARG A 54 -12.26 10.35 -4.93
CA ARG A 54 -12.56 11.14 -6.14
C ARG A 54 -13.94 11.79 -6.13
N ASP A 55 -14.92 11.17 -5.46
CA ASP A 55 -16.27 11.72 -5.31
C ASP A 55 -16.70 11.80 -3.83
N PRO A 56 -16.10 12.72 -3.06
CA PRO A 56 -16.42 12.84 -1.64
C PRO A 56 -17.83 13.36 -1.38
N LEU A 57 -18.41 14.12 -2.31
CA LEU A 57 -19.76 14.66 -2.16
C LEU A 57 -20.81 13.55 -2.22
N PHE A 58 -20.65 12.56 -3.11
CA PHE A 58 -21.51 11.38 -3.14
C PHE A 58 -21.58 10.67 -1.79
N TRP A 59 -20.42 10.42 -1.17
CA TRP A 59 -20.35 9.75 0.13
C TRP A 59 -20.87 10.61 1.27
N ALA A 60 -20.60 11.93 1.25
CA ALA A 60 -21.18 12.85 2.22
C ALA A 60 -22.72 12.87 2.16
N LYS A 61 -23.30 12.83 0.96
CA LYS A 61 -24.76 12.73 0.78
C LYS A 61 -25.33 11.42 1.29
N LYS A 62 -24.68 10.28 0.99
CA LYS A 62 -25.06 8.96 1.52
C LYS A 62 -25.07 8.92 3.05
N LEU A 63 -24.09 9.55 3.69
CA LEU A 63 -24.07 9.66 5.15
C LEU A 63 -25.17 10.58 5.67
N GLY A 64 -25.37 11.71 5.00
CA GLY A 64 -26.45 12.64 5.32
C GLY A 64 -27.83 11.97 5.30
N GLU A 65 -28.14 11.22 4.24
CA GLU A 65 -29.40 10.48 4.10
C GLU A 65 -29.63 9.50 5.27
N LYS A 66 -28.59 8.77 5.68
CA LYS A 66 -28.68 7.84 6.82
C LYS A 66 -28.90 8.53 8.16
N LEU A 67 -28.46 9.77 8.30
CA LEU A 67 -28.61 10.58 9.51
C LEU A 67 -29.84 11.51 9.45
N GLY A 68 -30.65 11.42 8.39
CA GLY A 68 -31.81 12.29 8.21
C GLY A 68 -31.45 13.75 7.87
N CYS A 69 -30.22 14.02 7.43
CA CYS A 69 -29.80 15.34 6.96
C CYS A 69 -30.34 15.62 5.55
N SER A 70 -30.76 16.86 5.29
CA SER A 70 -31.04 17.32 3.92
C SER A 70 -29.76 17.33 3.08
N THR A 71 -29.83 16.75 1.87
CA THR A 71 -28.71 16.62 0.92
C THR A 71 -28.78 17.59 -0.27
N ASP A 72 -29.81 18.44 -0.31
CA ASP A 72 -30.08 19.38 -1.41
C ASP A 72 -29.11 20.56 -1.44
N ASN A 73 -28.55 20.92 -0.29
CA ASN A 73 -27.62 22.03 -0.14
C ASN A 73 -26.40 21.61 0.69
N THR A 74 -25.19 21.81 0.14
CA THR A 74 -23.95 21.35 0.79
C THR A 74 -23.65 22.06 2.11
N LYS A 75 -24.06 23.33 2.28
CA LYS A 75 -23.89 24.05 3.55
C LYS A 75 -24.82 23.50 4.62
N VAL A 76 -26.07 23.19 4.26
CA VAL A 76 -27.04 22.56 5.18
C VAL A 76 -26.57 21.16 5.57
N LEU A 77 -26.17 20.34 4.59
CA LEU A 77 -25.60 19.02 4.82
C LEU A 77 -24.39 19.08 5.75
N ALA A 78 -23.42 19.96 5.47
CA ALA A 78 -22.22 20.08 6.30
C ALA A 78 -22.51 20.51 7.73
N ASN A 79 -23.46 21.43 7.95
CA ASN A 79 -23.86 21.82 9.31
C ASN A 79 -24.56 20.66 10.03
N CYS A 80 -25.50 19.98 9.39
CA CYS A 80 -26.18 18.83 9.96
C CYS A 80 -25.20 17.71 10.34
N LEU A 81 -24.23 17.38 9.48
CA LEU A 81 -23.21 16.37 9.78
C LEU A 81 -22.28 16.78 10.94
N ARG A 82 -22.04 18.09 11.15
CA ARG A 82 -21.26 18.57 12.31
C ARG A 82 -22.04 18.53 13.62
N ASP A 83 -23.36 18.72 13.55
CA ASP A 83 -24.25 18.72 14.70
C ASP A 83 -24.69 17.29 15.10
N ALA A 84 -24.51 16.31 14.22
CA ALA A 84 -24.85 14.91 14.46
C ALA A 84 -24.04 14.30 15.62
N ASP A 85 -24.64 13.35 16.33
CA ASP A 85 -23.90 12.57 17.34
C ASP A 85 -22.74 11.82 16.67
N PRO A 86 -21.50 11.93 17.20
CA PRO A 86 -20.33 11.33 16.55
C PRO A 86 -20.39 9.80 16.50
N LYS A 87 -21.12 9.13 17.41
CA LYS A 87 -21.30 7.68 17.34
C LYS A 87 -22.27 7.33 16.22
N GLU A 88 -23.37 8.06 16.09
CA GLU A 88 -24.31 7.88 15.00
C GLU A 88 -23.64 8.14 13.64
N LEU A 89 -22.86 9.23 13.53
CA LEU A 89 -22.09 9.54 12.33
C LEU A 89 -21.10 8.43 11.97
N THR A 90 -20.43 7.85 12.96
CA THR A 90 -19.50 6.73 12.75
C THR A 90 -20.25 5.47 12.28
N LEU A 91 -21.39 5.15 12.90
CA LEU A 91 -22.19 3.96 12.58
C LEU A 91 -22.96 4.10 11.25
N ALA A 92 -23.17 5.33 10.76
CA ALA A 92 -23.78 5.57 9.46
C ALA A 92 -22.93 5.00 8.30
N TYR A 93 -21.60 4.99 8.43
CA TYR A 93 -20.73 4.29 7.51
C TYR A 93 -20.53 2.83 7.93
N HIS A 94 -20.77 1.89 7.02
CA HIS A 94 -20.48 0.48 7.24
C HIS A 94 -19.77 -0.10 6.03
N LEU A 95 -18.57 -0.62 6.24
CA LEU A 95 -17.84 -1.37 5.23
C LEU A 95 -18.48 -2.74 5.09
N GLN A 96 -19.15 -2.99 3.97
CA GLN A 96 -19.66 -4.33 3.66
C GLN A 96 -18.46 -5.26 3.43
N LEU A 97 -18.48 -6.44 4.03
CA LEU A 97 -17.41 -7.45 3.92
C LEU A 97 -17.91 -8.76 3.28
N THR A 98 -19.16 -8.78 2.82
CA THR A 98 -19.81 -9.94 2.21
C THR A 98 -20.76 -9.46 1.12
N ASN A 99 -20.93 -10.26 0.06
CA ASN A 99 -21.82 -9.95 -1.08
C ASN A 99 -21.53 -8.55 -1.65
N LEU A 100 -20.25 -8.28 -1.91
CA LEU A 100 -19.80 -6.97 -2.33
C LEU A 100 -20.37 -6.61 -3.72
N PRO A 101 -20.87 -5.37 -3.91
CA PRO A 101 -21.33 -4.91 -5.22
C PRO A 101 -20.18 -4.57 -6.19
N SER A 102 -18.98 -4.39 -5.66
CA SER A 102 -17.74 -4.05 -6.36
C SER A 102 -16.54 -4.51 -5.50
N PRO A 103 -15.31 -4.61 -6.03
CA PRO A 103 -14.15 -4.96 -5.23
C PRO A 103 -14.02 -4.07 -3.98
N LEU A 104 -13.60 -4.67 -2.86
CA LEU A 104 -13.56 -4.06 -1.53
C LEU A 104 -12.86 -2.70 -1.54
N VAL A 105 -11.75 -2.61 -2.28
CA VAL A 105 -10.94 -1.38 -2.37
C VAL A 105 -11.74 -0.17 -2.86
N HIS A 106 -12.71 -0.35 -3.77
CA HIS A 106 -13.55 0.73 -4.28
C HIS A 106 -14.63 1.18 -3.30
N THR A 107 -14.88 0.39 -2.25
CA THR A 107 -15.85 0.72 -1.21
C THR A 107 -15.25 1.53 -0.06
N LEU A 108 -13.92 1.71 -0.02
CA LEU A 108 -13.21 2.52 0.97
C LEU A 108 -13.50 4.01 0.73
N ALA A 109 -14.59 4.50 1.35
CA ALA A 109 -15.18 5.79 1.01
C ALA A 109 -14.52 6.99 1.68
N LEU A 110 -14.22 6.88 2.97
CA LEU A 110 -13.81 7.99 3.82
C LEU A 110 -12.29 8.08 3.90
N THR A 111 -11.68 8.59 2.83
CA THR A 111 -10.23 8.74 2.67
C THR A 111 -9.90 10.20 2.33
N PRO A 112 -8.61 10.62 2.36
CA PRO A 112 -8.21 11.98 1.99
C PRO A 112 -8.73 12.43 0.62
N VAL A 113 -8.83 13.75 0.41
CA VAL A 113 -9.30 14.36 -0.84
C VAL A 113 -8.31 15.42 -1.32
N VAL A 114 -8.30 15.72 -2.62
CA VAL A 114 -7.63 16.91 -3.15
C VAL A 114 -8.51 18.12 -2.81
N ASP A 115 -8.10 18.88 -1.79
CA ASP A 115 -8.87 19.98 -1.22
C ASP A 115 -8.46 21.37 -1.75
N GLY A 116 -7.37 21.44 -2.52
CA GLY A 116 -6.82 22.72 -2.98
C GLY A 116 -6.02 23.47 -1.91
N ASP A 117 -5.80 22.88 -0.74
CA ASP A 117 -5.10 23.49 0.40
C ASP A 117 -4.03 22.58 1.01
N PHE A 118 -4.43 21.57 1.79
CA PHE A 118 -3.49 20.59 2.32
C PHE A 118 -2.90 19.75 1.18
N LEU A 119 -3.74 19.33 0.23
CA LEU A 119 -3.36 18.73 -1.04
C LEU A 119 -3.82 19.66 -2.18
N PRO A 120 -2.94 20.53 -2.70
CA PRO A 120 -3.33 21.52 -3.71
C PRO A 120 -3.58 20.95 -5.12
N ASP A 121 -3.09 19.74 -5.42
CA ASP A 121 -3.30 19.02 -6.69
C ASP A 121 -3.25 17.51 -6.40
N VAL A 122 -3.45 16.69 -7.44
CA VAL A 122 -3.31 15.24 -7.35
C VAL A 122 -1.89 14.82 -6.92
N PRO A 123 -1.74 13.79 -6.07
CA PRO A 123 -0.44 13.45 -5.44
C PRO A 123 0.71 13.23 -6.43
N GLU A 124 0.47 12.70 -7.63
CA GLU A 124 1.48 12.46 -8.65
C GLU A 124 2.21 13.72 -9.12
N LYS A 125 1.59 14.90 -8.99
CA LYS A 125 2.20 16.18 -9.36
C LYS A 125 2.94 16.88 -8.22
N LEU A 126 2.87 16.34 -7.00
CA LEU A 126 3.37 17.01 -5.80
C LEU A 126 4.75 16.52 -5.33
N PHE A 127 5.38 15.58 -6.04
CA PHE A 127 6.65 14.98 -5.62
C PHE A 127 7.84 15.95 -5.53
N ALA A 128 7.75 17.12 -6.18
CA ALA A 128 8.72 18.21 -5.98
C ALA A 128 8.81 18.69 -4.52
N ASN A 129 7.72 18.56 -3.74
CA ASN A 129 7.72 18.91 -2.31
C ASN A 129 8.53 17.92 -1.47
N ALA A 130 8.71 16.68 -1.94
CA ALA A 130 9.50 15.65 -1.29
C ALA A 130 10.96 15.58 -1.78
N ALA A 131 11.40 16.51 -2.65
CA ALA A 131 12.71 16.44 -3.32
C ALA A 131 13.94 16.35 -2.40
N ASP A 132 13.83 16.91 -1.19
CA ASP A 132 14.92 16.97 -0.21
C ASP A 132 14.70 15.99 0.99
N ILE A 133 13.67 15.14 0.91
CA ILE A 133 13.30 14.16 1.94
C ILE A 133 13.88 12.80 1.54
N ASP A 134 14.62 12.13 2.43
CA ASP A 134 14.99 10.73 2.16
C ASP A 134 13.74 9.84 2.27
N TYR A 135 13.50 8.97 1.29
CA TYR A 135 12.28 8.17 1.21
C TYR A 135 12.56 6.68 1.06
N LEU A 136 11.94 5.90 1.93
CA LEU A 136 11.94 4.43 1.88
C LEU A 136 10.50 3.98 1.70
N ALA A 137 10.23 3.18 0.67
CA ALA A 137 8.90 2.61 0.48
C ALA A 137 8.98 1.14 0.08
N GLY A 138 7.97 0.36 0.44
CA GLY A 138 7.91 -1.05 0.07
C GLY A 138 6.59 -1.67 0.43
N VAL A 139 6.46 -2.95 0.10
CA VAL A 139 5.22 -3.73 0.22
C VAL A 139 5.54 -5.12 0.76
N ASN A 140 4.50 -5.81 1.21
CA ASN A 140 4.57 -7.22 1.55
C ASN A 140 4.36 -8.05 0.26
N ASP A 141 4.93 -9.26 0.16
CA ASP A 141 4.85 -10.06 -1.08
C ASP A 141 3.46 -10.59 -1.39
N MET A 142 2.57 -10.65 -0.39
CA MET A 142 1.14 -10.95 -0.54
C MET A 142 0.28 -9.91 0.17
N ASP A 143 0.66 -8.63 0.08
CA ASP A 143 -0.03 -7.49 0.72
C ASP A 143 -1.54 -7.44 0.41
N GLY A 144 -1.94 -7.91 -0.78
CA GLY A 144 -3.33 -7.99 -1.19
C GLY A 144 -4.12 -9.18 -0.65
N HIS A 145 -3.50 -10.11 0.08
CA HIS A 145 -4.11 -11.38 0.44
C HIS A 145 -5.38 -11.23 1.28
N ILE A 146 -5.35 -10.40 2.34
CA ILE A 146 -6.55 -10.15 3.15
C ILE A 146 -7.71 -9.57 2.32
N PHE A 147 -7.43 -8.63 1.41
CA PHE A 147 -8.43 -7.99 0.55
C PHE A 147 -9.00 -8.99 -0.47
N ALA A 148 -8.12 -9.74 -1.13
CA ALA A 148 -8.49 -10.82 -2.03
C ALA A 148 -9.39 -11.86 -1.32
N GLY A 149 -9.10 -12.19 -0.07
CA GLY A 149 -9.90 -13.09 0.75
C GLY A 149 -11.28 -12.54 1.15
N VAL A 150 -11.49 -11.23 1.10
CA VAL A 150 -12.82 -10.63 1.26
C VAL A 150 -13.57 -10.61 -0.07
N ASP A 151 -12.89 -10.22 -1.16
CA ASP A 151 -13.46 -10.19 -2.52
C ASP A 151 -13.88 -11.60 -2.99
N LEU A 152 -13.02 -12.60 -2.75
CA LEU A 152 -13.25 -14.01 -3.07
C LEU A 152 -12.90 -14.89 -1.85
N PRO A 153 -13.86 -15.14 -0.93
CA PRO A 153 -13.64 -15.93 0.29
C PRO A 153 -13.11 -17.35 0.06
N ALA A 154 -13.32 -17.91 -1.13
CA ALA A 154 -12.79 -19.20 -1.53
C ALA A 154 -11.24 -19.25 -1.52
N ILE A 155 -10.54 -18.11 -1.57
CA ILE A 155 -9.07 -18.04 -1.48
C ILE A 155 -8.57 -18.71 -0.20
N ASN A 156 -9.18 -18.40 0.94
CA ASN A 156 -8.83 -18.96 2.24
C ASN A 156 -9.41 -20.37 2.48
N GLY A 157 -10.41 -20.79 1.70
CA GLY A 157 -11.05 -22.09 1.84
C GLY A 157 -10.23 -23.22 1.18
N PRO A 158 -9.62 -24.15 1.93
CA PRO A 158 -8.75 -25.19 1.35
C PRO A 158 -9.50 -26.14 0.40
N LEU A 159 -10.80 -26.38 0.66
CA LEU A 159 -11.68 -27.22 -0.17
C LEU A 159 -12.54 -26.40 -1.14
N LYS A 160 -12.53 -25.07 -1.02
CA LYS A 160 -13.28 -24.18 -1.91
C LYS A 160 -12.46 -23.92 -3.15
N LYS A 161 -13.12 -24.02 -4.30
CA LYS A 161 -12.52 -23.76 -5.61
C LYS A 161 -12.94 -22.39 -6.11
N ILE A 162 -12.09 -21.78 -6.91
CA ILE A 162 -12.45 -20.64 -7.77
C ILE A 162 -12.39 -21.06 -9.23
N THR A 163 -13.10 -20.34 -10.09
CA THR A 163 -13.10 -20.49 -11.55
C THR A 163 -12.33 -19.36 -12.23
N ALA A 164 -11.95 -19.58 -13.49
CA ALA A 164 -11.38 -18.54 -14.34
C ALA A 164 -12.34 -17.36 -14.54
N GLU A 165 -13.64 -17.63 -14.60
CA GLU A 165 -14.70 -16.62 -14.72
C GLU A 165 -14.76 -15.72 -13.48
N GLU A 166 -14.70 -16.29 -12.26
CA GLU A 166 -14.65 -15.49 -11.02
C GLU A 166 -13.40 -14.59 -10.97
N VAL A 167 -12.26 -15.05 -11.50
CA VAL A 167 -11.05 -14.21 -11.62
C VAL A 167 -11.26 -13.08 -12.63
N TYR A 168 -11.87 -13.37 -13.77
CA TYR A 168 -12.19 -12.36 -14.78
C TYR A 168 -13.19 -11.32 -14.26
N ASP A 169 -14.24 -11.74 -13.55
CA ASP A 169 -15.24 -10.83 -12.98
C ASP A 169 -14.63 -9.89 -11.94
N LEU A 170 -13.73 -10.39 -11.09
CA LEU A 170 -12.98 -9.56 -10.17
C LEU A 170 -12.12 -8.52 -10.92
N ILE A 171 -11.41 -8.94 -11.97
CA ILE A 171 -10.63 -8.04 -12.83
C ILE A 171 -11.52 -6.97 -13.47
N LYS A 172 -12.68 -7.36 -13.99
CA LYS A 172 -13.65 -6.44 -14.59
C LYS A 172 -14.13 -5.40 -13.58
N GLY A 173 -14.36 -5.81 -12.33
CA GLY A 173 -14.67 -4.89 -11.23
C GLY A 173 -13.54 -3.90 -10.96
N LEU A 174 -12.28 -4.37 -10.88
CA LEU A 174 -11.12 -3.53 -10.59
C LEU A 174 -10.80 -2.54 -11.73
N THR A 175 -11.13 -2.92 -12.96
CA THR A 175 -10.73 -2.21 -14.19
C THR A 175 -11.86 -1.45 -14.88
N VAL A 176 -12.92 -1.15 -14.13
CA VAL A 176 -14.15 -0.53 -14.64
C VAL A 176 -13.90 0.79 -15.40
N ASP A 177 -12.87 1.56 -15.04
CA ASP A 177 -12.52 2.83 -15.71
C ASP A 177 -12.05 2.63 -17.16
N ARG A 178 -11.62 1.43 -17.54
CA ARG A 178 -11.22 1.05 -18.92
C ARG A 178 -12.14 0.02 -19.59
N GLY A 179 -13.21 -0.40 -18.89
CA GLY A 179 -14.20 -1.33 -19.40
C GLY A 179 -13.62 -2.68 -19.85
N GLU A 180 -14.26 -3.30 -20.85
CA GLU A 180 -13.91 -4.63 -21.34
C GLU A 180 -12.48 -4.71 -21.91
N ALA A 181 -12.01 -3.65 -22.56
CA ALA A 181 -10.64 -3.60 -23.08
C ALA A 181 -9.61 -3.68 -21.95
N GLY A 182 -9.83 -2.95 -20.85
CA GLY A 182 -9.01 -3.03 -19.65
C GLY A 182 -9.10 -4.39 -18.98
N ALA A 183 -10.30 -4.94 -18.85
CA ALA A 183 -10.51 -6.24 -18.24
C ALA A 183 -9.79 -7.37 -19.01
N ASN A 184 -9.94 -7.40 -20.34
CA ASN A 184 -9.29 -8.39 -21.20
C ASN A 184 -7.76 -8.28 -21.15
N ALA A 185 -7.21 -7.07 -21.31
CA ALA A 185 -5.77 -6.87 -21.29
C ALA A 185 -5.15 -7.25 -19.92
N THR A 186 -5.86 -6.95 -18.82
CA THR A 186 -5.44 -7.35 -17.48
C THR A 186 -5.57 -8.85 -17.28
N TYR A 187 -6.66 -9.48 -17.71
CA TYR A 187 -6.80 -10.93 -17.62
C TYR A 187 -5.66 -11.64 -18.37
N ASP A 188 -5.41 -11.25 -19.62
CA ASP A 188 -4.37 -11.85 -20.45
C ASP A 188 -2.97 -11.81 -19.81
N ILE A 189 -2.59 -10.69 -19.19
CA ILE A 189 -1.25 -10.58 -18.58
C ILE A 189 -1.13 -11.41 -17.30
N TYR A 190 -2.18 -11.52 -16.49
CA TYR A 190 -2.17 -12.27 -15.23
C TYR A 190 -2.37 -13.79 -15.44
N THR A 191 -3.04 -14.20 -16.51
CA THR A 191 -3.28 -15.63 -16.81
C THR A 191 -2.34 -16.19 -17.88
N GLN A 192 -1.40 -15.40 -18.43
CA GLN A 192 -0.52 -15.85 -19.51
C GLN A 192 0.26 -17.14 -19.20
N SER A 193 0.63 -17.34 -17.93
CA SER A 193 1.38 -18.51 -17.48
C SER A 193 0.50 -19.66 -16.98
N TRP A 194 -0.81 -19.58 -17.15
CA TRP A 194 -1.72 -20.66 -16.78
C TRP A 194 -1.65 -21.79 -17.82
N ASP A 195 -1.60 -23.03 -17.34
CA ASP A 195 -1.87 -24.20 -18.17
C ASP A 195 -3.36 -24.21 -18.59
N GLU A 196 -3.75 -25.08 -19.53
CA GLU A 196 -5.15 -25.24 -19.96
C GLU A 196 -6.11 -25.53 -18.79
N ASN A 197 -5.62 -26.23 -17.77
CA ASN A 197 -6.34 -26.52 -16.52
C ASN A 197 -5.47 -26.14 -15.31
N PRO A 198 -5.42 -24.84 -14.94
CA PRO A 198 -4.53 -24.38 -13.88
C PRO A 198 -4.94 -24.96 -12.51
N LYS A 199 -3.95 -25.27 -11.68
CA LYS A 199 -4.20 -25.73 -10.31
C LYS A 199 -4.89 -24.62 -9.50
N GLN A 200 -5.72 -25.01 -8.54
CA GLN A 200 -6.41 -24.07 -7.66
C GLN A 200 -5.47 -23.12 -6.90
N GLU A 201 -4.30 -23.61 -6.45
CA GLU A 201 -3.29 -22.75 -5.83
C GLU A 201 -2.77 -21.68 -6.81
N VAL A 202 -2.57 -22.02 -8.09
CA VAL A 202 -2.11 -21.07 -9.12
C VAL A 202 -3.14 -19.97 -9.33
N MET A 203 -4.42 -20.32 -9.49
CA MET A 203 -5.48 -19.31 -9.67
C MET A 203 -5.62 -18.43 -8.42
N LYS A 204 -5.63 -19.02 -7.21
CA LYS A 204 -5.74 -18.25 -5.95
C LYS A 204 -4.57 -17.30 -5.74
N ARG A 205 -3.34 -17.77 -5.99
CA ARG A 205 -2.14 -16.92 -5.96
C ARG A 205 -2.22 -15.81 -7.02
N THR A 206 -2.74 -16.10 -8.21
CA THR A 206 -2.93 -15.09 -9.26
C THR A 206 -3.86 -13.97 -8.81
N VAL A 207 -4.94 -14.29 -8.10
CA VAL A 207 -5.83 -13.28 -7.50
C VAL A 207 -5.09 -12.45 -6.44
N VAL A 208 -4.34 -13.10 -5.55
CA VAL A 208 -3.55 -12.39 -4.53
C VAL A 208 -2.50 -11.47 -5.17
N ASP A 209 -1.80 -11.94 -6.19
CA ASP A 209 -0.84 -11.16 -6.97
C ASP A 209 -1.50 -9.96 -7.66
N LEU A 210 -2.64 -10.17 -8.32
CA LEU A 210 -3.43 -9.12 -8.96
C LEU A 210 -3.81 -8.02 -7.98
N ILE A 211 -4.37 -8.40 -6.83
CA ILE A 211 -4.79 -7.44 -5.81
C ILE A 211 -3.54 -6.74 -5.26
N THR A 212 -2.50 -7.48 -4.83
CA THR A 212 -1.24 -6.90 -4.34
C THR A 212 -0.65 -5.88 -5.30
N ASP A 213 -0.61 -6.20 -6.60
CA ASP A 213 -0.15 -5.31 -7.65
C ASP A 213 -1.01 -4.05 -7.76
N TYR A 214 -2.33 -4.22 -7.91
CA TYR A 214 -3.28 -3.13 -8.14
C TYR A 214 -3.36 -2.15 -6.95
N ILE A 215 -3.46 -2.66 -5.71
CA ILE A 215 -3.70 -1.81 -4.53
C ILE A 215 -2.43 -1.32 -3.84
N PHE A 216 -1.28 -2.00 -3.97
CA PHE A 216 -0.06 -1.66 -3.21
C PHE A 216 1.20 -1.57 -4.06
N LEU A 217 1.60 -2.64 -4.76
CA LEU A 217 2.93 -2.76 -5.34
C LEU A 217 3.14 -1.79 -6.51
N VAL A 218 2.24 -1.78 -7.48
CA VAL A 218 2.34 -0.87 -8.64
C VAL A 218 2.34 0.60 -8.22
N PRO A 219 1.39 1.09 -7.38
CA PRO A 219 1.44 2.48 -6.94
C PRO A 219 2.70 2.79 -6.12
N THR A 220 3.22 1.84 -5.33
CA THR A 220 4.49 2.02 -4.60
C THR A 220 5.69 2.14 -5.55
N GLN A 221 5.79 1.27 -6.57
CA GLN A 221 6.86 1.39 -7.57
C GLN A 221 6.74 2.69 -8.37
N TRP A 222 5.52 3.16 -8.66
CA TRP A 222 5.32 4.45 -9.30
C TRP A 222 5.74 5.63 -8.40
N ALA A 223 5.40 5.59 -7.10
CA ALA A 223 5.81 6.60 -6.14
C ALA A 223 7.33 6.66 -5.97
N LEU A 224 8.02 5.51 -5.92
CA LEU A 224 9.48 5.44 -5.90
C LEU A 224 10.11 6.07 -7.15
N ASN A 225 9.52 5.83 -8.32
CA ASN A 225 9.97 6.46 -9.58
C ASN A 225 9.76 7.97 -9.58
N LEU A 226 8.59 8.46 -9.16
CA LEU A 226 8.32 9.90 -9.10
C LEU A 226 9.20 10.60 -8.06
N HIS A 227 9.43 9.97 -6.90
CA HIS A 227 10.36 10.47 -5.91
C HIS A 227 11.77 10.59 -6.49
N LEU A 228 12.30 9.53 -7.11
CA LEU A 228 13.61 9.54 -7.74
C LEU A 228 13.74 10.64 -8.82
N GLN A 229 12.71 10.82 -9.65
CA GLN A 229 12.71 11.82 -10.73
C GLN A 229 12.71 13.27 -10.22
N ASN A 230 12.15 13.51 -9.04
CA ASN A 230 12.06 14.83 -8.43
C ASN A 230 13.12 15.07 -7.34
N ALA A 231 13.84 14.03 -6.92
CA ALA A 231 14.83 14.09 -5.86
C ALA A 231 15.97 15.06 -6.22
N ARG A 232 16.26 15.99 -5.31
CA ARG A 232 17.43 16.87 -5.36
C ARG A 232 18.52 16.34 -4.45
N SER A 233 18.23 16.20 -3.16
CA SER A 233 19.13 15.56 -2.19
C SER A 233 18.54 14.31 -1.53
N GLY A 234 17.24 14.07 -1.66
CA GLY A 234 16.55 12.93 -1.07
C GLY A 234 17.00 11.59 -1.69
N LYS A 235 17.40 10.64 -0.85
CA LYS A 235 17.71 9.27 -1.29
C LYS A 235 16.45 8.42 -1.36
N THR A 236 16.41 7.47 -2.26
CA THR A 236 15.26 6.57 -2.46
C THR A 236 15.65 5.13 -2.16
N TYR A 237 14.83 4.39 -1.42
CA TYR A 237 15.04 2.97 -1.11
C TYR A 237 13.75 2.18 -1.28
N SER A 238 13.86 0.98 -1.87
CA SER A 238 12.75 0.06 -2.10
C SER A 238 12.93 -1.24 -1.32
N TYR A 239 11.87 -1.82 -0.77
CA TYR A 239 11.88 -3.18 -0.22
C TYR A 239 10.67 -4.02 -0.60
N LEU A 240 10.84 -5.33 -0.47
CA LEU A 240 9.79 -6.33 -0.46
C LEU A 240 9.91 -7.14 0.83
N PHE A 241 8.90 -7.12 1.68
CA PHE A 241 8.88 -7.97 2.87
C PHE A 241 8.22 -9.31 2.52
N SER A 242 8.95 -10.41 2.71
CA SER A 242 8.53 -11.75 2.25
C SER A 242 8.66 -12.82 3.33
N GLN A 243 8.60 -12.43 4.60
CA GLN A 243 8.57 -13.39 5.70
C GLN A 243 7.17 -14.03 5.78
N PRO A 244 7.02 -15.35 5.54
CA PRO A 244 5.69 -15.96 5.46
C PRO A 244 4.86 -15.76 6.74
N SER A 245 3.55 -15.56 6.52
CA SER A 245 2.58 -15.34 7.58
C SER A 245 2.55 -16.48 8.56
N ARG A 246 2.17 -16.15 9.78
CA ARG A 246 2.05 -17.10 10.89
C ARG A 246 0.59 -17.40 11.24
N MET A 247 -0.36 -16.88 10.47
CA MET A 247 -1.77 -17.10 10.69
C MET A 247 -2.14 -18.57 10.43
N PRO A 248 -2.64 -19.30 11.44
CA PRO A 248 -2.89 -20.74 11.32
C PRO A 248 -4.09 -21.07 10.41
N VAL A 249 -4.94 -20.09 10.14
CA VAL A 249 -6.13 -20.23 9.29
C VAL A 249 -5.82 -20.03 7.81
N TYR A 250 -4.66 -19.46 7.48
CA TYR A 250 -4.27 -19.22 6.10
C TYR A 250 -3.73 -20.48 5.44
N PRO A 251 -3.93 -20.64 4.12
CA PRO A 251 -3.28 -21.70 3.38
C PRO A 251 -1.75 -21.66 3.53
N SER A 252 -1.09 -22.81 3.50
CA SER A 252 0.38 -22.92 3.68
C SER A 252 1.21 -22.20 2.61
N TRP A 253 0.57 -21.80 1.52
CA TRP A 253 1.18 -21.12 0.40
C TRP A 253 1.28 -19.60 0.58
N VAL A 254 0.62 -19.04 1.61
CA VAL A 254 0.56 -17.60 1.88
C VAL A 254 1.92 -17.08 2.36
N GLY A 255 2.38 -16.01 1.70
CA GLY A 255 3.58 -15.23 2.02
C GLY A 255 3.30 -14.26 3.18
N ALA A 256 3.92 -13.09 3.15
CA ALA A 256 3.60 -12.00 4.07
C ALA A 256 2.32 -11.29 3.64
N ASP A 257 1.30 -11.32 4.50
CA ASP A 257 0.03 -10.62 4.29
C ASP A 257 0.15 -9.14 4.68
N HIS A 258 -0.90 -8.35 4.42
CA HIS A 258 -1.01 -6.97 4.88
C HIS A 258 -0.75 -6.86 6.39
N ALA A 259 0.02 -5.85 6.79
CA ALA A 259 0.43 -5.57 8.17
C ALA A 259 1.27 -6.65 8.89
N ASP A 260 1.65 -7.77 8.23
CA ASP A 260 2.50 -8.79 8.88
C ASP A 260 3.89 -8.26 9.28
N ASP A 261 4.38 -7.22 8.60
CA ASP A 261 5.64 -6.53 8.84
C ASP A 261 5.64 -5.73 10.16
N LEU A 262 4.48 -5.25 10.63
CA LEU A 262 4.36 -4.44 11.85
C LEU A 262 4.95 -5.10 13.09
N GLN A 263 4.68 -6.40 13.28
CA GLN A 263 5.19 -7.12 14.46
C GLN A 263 6.72 -7.13 14.50
N TYR A 264 7.38 -7.12 13.33
CA TYR A 264 8.82 -7.14 13.21
C TYR A 264 9.42 -5.74 13.40
N VAL A 265 8.83 -4.71 12.80
CA VAL A 265 9.32 -3.33 12.94
C VAL A 265 9.16 -2.80 14.37
N PHE A 266 8.11 -3.21 15.08
CA PHE A 266 7.86 -2.83 16.49
C PHE A 266 8.52 -3.77 17.52
N GLY A 267 9.34 -4.73 17.09
CA GLY A 267 10.11 -5.56 18.02
C GLY A 267 9.27 -6.54 18.85
N LYS A 268 8.07 -6.92 18.42
CA LYS A 268 7.24 -7.93 19.12
C LYS A 268 7.98 -9.26 19.35
N PRO A 269 8.82 -9.76 18.43
CA PRO A 269 9.65 -10.94 18.70
C PRO A 269 10.59 -10.84 19.90
N PHE A 270 10.93 -9.61 20.34
CA PHE A 270 11.73 -9.34 21.53
C PHE A 270 10.85 -9.04 22.75
N ALA A 271 9.77 -8.27 22.56
CA ALA A 271 8.88 -7.87 23.65
C ALA A 271 8.04 -9.04 24.21
N THR A 272 7.63 -9.98 23.35
CA THR A 272 6.80 -11.15 23.73
C THR A 272 7.43 -12.45 23.25
N PRO A 273 8.63 -12.82 23.74
CA PRO A 273 9.51 -13.80 23.08
C PRO A 273 8.94 -15.22 23.01
N LEU A 274 8.07 -15.62 23.94
CA LEU A 274 7.43 -16.95 23.97
C LEU A 274 6.56 -17.20 22.74
N GLY A 275 6.00 -16.14 22.15
CA GLY A 275 5.21 -16.22 20.93
C GLY A 275 6.05 -16.27 19.66
N TYR A 276 7.38 -16.32 19.73
CA TYR A 276 8.25 -16.14 18.55
C TYR A 276 9.46 -17.07 18.52
N LEU A 277 9.71 -17.65 17.35
CA LEU A 277 10.89 -18.45 17.06
C LEU A 277 12.14 -17.57 16.81
N PRO A 278 13.36 -18.11 16.96
CA PRO A 278 14.59 -17.36 16.70
C PRO A 278 14.63 -16.69 15.33
N LYS A 279 14.10 -17.37 14.29
CA LYS A 279 14.02 -16.82 12.92
C LYS A 279 13.21 -15.51 12.85
N HIS A 280 12.18 -15.34 13.69
CA HIS A 280 11.39 -14.11 13.72
C HIS A 280 12.15 -12.96 14.39
N ARG A 281 12.96 -13.27 15.42
CA ARG A 281 13.88 -12.30 16.03
C ARG A 281 14.94 -11.84 15.05
N THR A 282 15.44 -12.73 14.18
CA THR A 282 16.37 -12.35 13.10
C THR A 282 15.76 -11.29 12.17
N VAL A 283 14.53 -11.51 11.70
CA VAL A 283 13.83 -10.55 10.83
C VAL A 283 13.59 -9.22 11.55
N SER A 284 13.07 -9.26 12.78
CA SER A 284 12.81 -8.05 13.56
C SER A 284 14.07 -7.27 13.89
N LYS A 285 15.18 -7.95 14.24
CA LYS A 285 16.48 -7.30 14.45
C LYS A 285 16.89 -6.50 13.22
N ALA A 286 16.77 -7.12 12.04
CA ALA A 286 17.20 -6.50 10.81
C ALA A 286 16.31 -5.31 10.39
N MET A 287 14.99 -5.46 10.48
CA MET A 287 14.07 -4.35 10.19
C MET A 287 14.32 -3.17 11.14
N ILE A 288 14.42 -3.40 12.45
CA ILE A 288 14.73 -2.33 13.42
C ILE A 288 16.07 -1.68 13.10
N ALA A 289 17.09 -2.47 12.74
CA ALA A 289 18.41 -1.94 12.36
C ALA A 289 18.31 -1.01 11.15
N TYR A 290 17.70 -1.46 10.04
CA TYR A 290 17.54 -0.64 8.83
C TYR A 290 16.71 0.62 9.08
N TRP A 291 15.56 0.49 9.77
CA TRP A 291 14.66 1.62 10.02
C TRP A 291 15.32 2.67 10.91
N THR A 292 16.00 2.25 11.98
CA THR A 292 16.64 3.19 12.91
C THR A 292 17.93 3.81 12.35
N ASN A 293 18.69 3.07 11.53
CA ASN A 293 19.81 3.62 10.77
C ASN A 293 19.32 4.67 9.77
N PHE A 294 18.29 4.34 8.98
CA PHE A 294 17.68 5.26 8.03
C PHE A 294 17.14 6.51 8.75
N ALA A 295 16.39 6.35 9.84
CA ALA A 295 15.87 7.46 10.63
C ALA A 295 16.98 8.36 11.21
N ARG A 296 18.21 7.85 11.38
CA ARG A 296 19.36 8.63 11.85
C ARG A 296 20.10 9.35 10.73
N THR A 297 20.35 8.67 9.60
CA THR A 297 21.35 9.12 8.60
C THR A 297 20.81 9.27 7.18
N GLY A 298 19.62 8.74 6.89
CA GLY A 298 19.09 8.64 5.53
C GLY A 298 19.68 7.50 4.72
N ASP A 299 20.53 6.66 5.33
CA ASP A 299 21.11 5.47 4.72
C ASP A 299 20.82 4.27 5.62
N PRO A 300 19.99 3.29 5.19
CA PRO A 300 19.65 2.12 6.00
C PRO A 300 20.89 1.34 6.48
N ASN A 301 22.03 1.50 5.81
CA ASN A 301 23.27 0.79 6.11
C ASN A 301 24.15 1.47 7.15
N LYS A 302 23.88 2.74 7.48
CA LYS A 302 24.76 3.56 8.32
C LYS A 302 24.00 4.07 9.52
N GLY A 303 24.51 3.77 10.71
CA GLY A 303 23.93 4.24 11.96
C GLY A 303 24.49 3.47 13.14
N ASN A 304 23.64 3.19 14.12
CA ASN A 304 24.04 2.54 15.37
C ASN A 304 24.00 1.02 15.30
N SER A 305 23.33 0.45 14.30
CA SER A 305 23.11 -0.99 14.20
C SER A 305 23.80 -1.55 12.97
N ASP A 306 24.46 -2.69 13.15
CA ASP A 306 24.95 -3.48 12.02
C ASP A 306 23.76 -4.04 11.23
N VAL A 307 23.92 -4.07 9.91
CA VAL A 307 22.94 -4.63 9.00
C VAL A 307 23.45 -5.94 8.38
N PRO A 308 22.59 -6.94 8.17
CA PRO A 308 23.02 -8.25 7.68
C PRO A 308 23.42 -8.24 6.19
N VAL A 309 22.87 -7.30 5.41
CA VAL A 309 23.12 -7.15 3.98
C VAL A 309 23.15 -5.66 3.65
N SER A 310 24.02 -5.25 2.72
CA SER A 310 23.99 -3.87 2.22
C SER A 310 22.74 -3.65 1.36
N TRP A 311 21.99 -2.60 1.67
CA TRP A 311 20.79 -2.16 0.97
C TRP A 311 21.15 -1.02 0.00
N PRO A 312 21.28 -1.29 -1.30
CA PRO A 312 21.57 -0.24 -2.28
C PRO A 312 20.37 0.69 -2.45
N ALA A 313 20.67 1.96 -2.77
CA ALA A 313 19.64 2.93 -3.10
C ALA A 313 18.95 2.59 -4.44
N TYR A 314 17.65 2.85 -4.50
CA TYR A 314 16.88 2.87 -5.73
C TYR A 314 17.38 4.03 -6.62
N SER A 315 17.73 3.75 -7.87
CA SER A 315 18.38 4.73 -8.75
C SER A 315 18.06 4.50 -10.23
N SER A 316 18.42 5.47 -11.08
CA SER A 316 18.31 5.34 -12.53
C SER A 316 19.23 4.27 -13.13
N LYS A 317 20.28 3.86 -12.40
CA LYS A 317 21.20 2.79 -12.81
C LYS A 317 20.70 1.40 -12.43
N GLY A 318 19.69 1.31 -11.57
CA GLY A 318 19.09 0.05 -11.16
C GLY A 318 17.96 0.29 -10.16
N THR A 319 16.82 -0.32 -10.44
CA THR A 319 15.58 -0.32 -9.64
C THR A 319 15.70 -1.33 -8.50
N TYR A 320 16.79 -1.21 -7.72
CA TYR A 320 17.11 -2.17 -6.67
C TYR A 320 16.07 -2.15 -5.55
N TYR A 321 15.76 -3.32 -5.02
CA TYR A 321 15.00 -3.49 -3.78
C TYR A 321 15.66 -4.54 -2.89
N LEU A 322 15.48 -4.39 -1.58
CA LEU A 322 15.87 -5.39 -0.60
C LEU A 322 14.69 -6.31 -0.28
N GLU A 323 14.87 -7.61 -0.47
CA GLU A 323 13.93 -8.62 0.01
C GLU A 323 14.23 -8.99 1.47
N ILE A 324 13.27 -8.73 2.36
CA ILE A 324 13.41 -8.88 3.81
C ILE A 324 12.66 -10.13 4.27
N ASN A 325 13.41 -11.14 4.72
CA ASN A 325 12.88 -12.35 5.36
C ASN A 325 13.95 -13.00 6.28
N ASN A 326 13.67 -14.17 6.85
CA ASN A 326 14.58 -14.81 7.80
C ASN A 326 15.88 -15.39 7.20
N LYS A 327 16.10 -15.31 5.88
CA LYS A 327 17.27 -15.87 5.18
C LYS A 327 18.10 -14.79 4.47
N MET A 328 18.19 -13.59 5.05
CA MET A 328 18.90 -12.49 4.38
C MET A 328 20.37 -12.77 4.12
N ASN A 329 20.79 -12.51 2.89
CA ASN A 329 22.16 -12.64 2.40
C ASN A 329 22.35 -11.76 1.14
N LYS A 330 23.51 -11.82 0.48
CA LYS A 330 23.78 -11.02 -0.73
C LYS A 330 22.73 -11.16 -1.85
N ASN A 331 22.02 -12.28 -1.94
CA ASN A 331 20.96 -12.52 -2.93
C ASN A 331 19.61 -11.90 -2.54
N SER A 332 19.50 -11.31 -1.36
CA SER A 332 18.33 -10.52 -0.94
C SER A 332 18.24 -9.20 -1.69
N VAL A 333 19.33 -8.70 -2.26
CA VAL A 333 19.32 -7.54 -3.13
C VAL A 333 18.91 -7.98 -4.52
N LYS A 334 17.75 -7.51 -4.96
CA LYS A 334 17.15 -7.84 -6.26
C LYS A 334 16.86 -6.56 -7.03
N GLN A 335 16.42 -6.70 -8.28
CA GLN A 335 16.09 -5.59 -9.18
C GLN A 335 14.77 -5.87 -9.89
N ASP A 336 14.17 -4.82 -10.44
CA ASP A 336 13.04 -4.91 -11.37
C ASP A 336 11.82 -5.64 -10.78
N LEU A 337 11.45 -5.30 -9.53
CA LEU A 337 10.33 -5.90 -8.83
C LEU A 337 9.06 -5.87 -9.68
N ARG A 338 8.65 -7.04 -10.17
CA ARG A 338 7.47 -7.24 -11.03
C ARG A 338 7.39 -6.22 -12.18
N SER A 339 8.53 -5.82 -12.74
CA SER A 339 8.65 -4.73 -13.73
C SER A 339 7.71 -4.87 -14.93
N ARG A 340 7.45 -6.11 -15.36
CA ARG A 340 6.46 -6.45 -16.39
C ARG A 340 5.05 -5.93 -16.04
N PHE A 341 4.55 -6.23 -14.84
CA PHE A 341 3.24 -5.79 -14.37
C PHE A 341 3.22 -4.29 -14.10
N VAL A 342 4.29 -3.75 -13.51
CA VAL A 342 4.44 -2.30 -13.31
C VAL A 342 4.37 -1.54 -14.63
N THR A 343 5.03 -2.05 -15.68
CA THR A 343 5.01 -1.45 -17.03
C THR A 343 3.62 -1.57 -17.66
N PHE A 344 2.96 -2.72 -17.51
CA PHE A 344 1.60 -2.90 -17.98
C PHE A 344 0.65 -1.85 -17.38
N TRP A 345 0.59 -1.75 -16.05
CA TRP A 345 -0.32 -0.84 -15.38
C TRP A 345 0.01 0.65 -15.60
N ASN A 346 1.29 1.01 -15.67
CA ASN A 346 1.69 2.42 -15.82
C ASN A 346 1.73 2.91 -17.27
N SER A 347 1.79 2.01 -18.25
CA SER A 347 1.87 2.39 -19.67
C SER A 347 0.70 1.83 -20.46
N VAL A 348 0.59 0.51 -20.56
CA VAL A 348 -0.38 -0.16 -21.45
C VAL A 348 -1.82 0.10 -20.98
N TYR A 349 -2.10 -0.15 -19.71
CA TYR A 349 -3.44 0.02 -19.14
C TYR A 349 -3.91 1.48 -19.24
N ARG A 350 -3.02 2.43 -18.96
CA ARG A 350 -3.33 3.87 -19.03
C ARG A 350 -3.51 4.41 -20.43
N SER A 351 -2.90 3.78 -21.44
CA SER A 351 -3.12 4.19 -22.83
C SER A 351 -4.46 3.68 -23.38
N LEU A 352 -5.18 2.82 -22.65
CA LEU A 352 -6.52 2.40 -23.03
C LEU A 352 -7.53 3.55 -22.83
N PRO A 353 -8.53 3.68 -23.73
CA PRO A 353 -9.59 4.68 -23.60
C PRO A 353 -10.29 4.60 -22.24
N GLN A 354 -10.50 5.75 -21.62
CA GLN A 354 -11.29 5.83 -20.40
C GLN A 354 -12.78 5.76 -20.75
N VAL A 355 -13.52 4.88 -20.09
CA VAL A 355 -14.97 4.70 -20.31
C VAL A 355 -15.82 5.02 -19.07
N ALA A 356 -15.18 5.14 -17.89
CA ALA A 356 -15.80 5.58 -16.65
C ALA A 356 -14.81 6.42 -15.80
N ASN A 357 -15.33 7.26 -14.91
CA ASN A 357 -14.55 8.19 -14.07
C ASN A 357 -14.15 7.58 -12.72
#